data_AF-A0A9D5F6G9-F1
#
_entry.id   AF-A0A9D5F6G9-F1
#
_cell.length_a   1.000
_cell.length_b   1.000
_cell.length_c   1.000
_cell.angle_alpha   90.00
_cell.angle_beta   90.00
_cell.angle_gamma   90.00
#
_symmetry.space_group_name_H-M   'P 1'
#
loop_
_entity.id
_entity.type
_entity.pdbx_description
1 polymer ?
#
loop_
_entity_poly.entity_id
_entity_poly.type
_entity_poly.pdbx_seq_one_letter_code
_entity_poly.pdbx_strand_id
1 'polypeptide(L)'
;MLLKTDKGLRGATPADHEAWSKFRRRLETMKPGTWIRMEWARPRHGKHHRKFFALLQLVAENSETYDTVEKALVAIKLVTGYCDPVIHPETGELLPVPRSISYDSMEQDEFDKFYSAAIDGVLRHILPHLDRDTADRLLEMIVTGWA
;
A
#
# COMPACT_ATOMS: atom_id res chain seq x y z
N MET A 1 3.06 -4.86 11.84
CA MET A 1 2.90 -6.32 11.77
C MET A 1 3.17 -6.96 13.13
N LEU A 2 2.42 -8.01 13.49
CA LEU A 2 2.63 -8.79 14.72
C LEU A 2 3.20 -10.17 14.40
N LEU A 3 4.15 -10.62 15.22
CA LEU A 3 4.74 -11.95 15.22
C LEU A 3 4.24 -12.73 16.44
N LYS A 4 3.87 -14.00 16.26
CA LYS A 4 3.62 -14.92 17.38
C LYS A 4 4.95 -15.46 17.88
N THR A 5 5.16 -15.33 19.19
CA THR A 5 6.27 -15.93 19.94
C THR A 5 5.70 -16.85 21.02
N ASP A 6 6.55 -17.65 21.69
CA ASP A 6 6.12 -18.50 22.80
C ASP A 6 5.46 -17.69 23.94
N LYS A 7 5.91 -16.45 24.13
CA LYS A 7 5.42 -15.53 25.17
C LYS A 7 4.20 -14.69 24.75
N GLY A 8 3.72 -14.83 23.51
CA GLY A 8 2.57 -14.06 22.99
C GLY A 8 2.88 -13.29 21.71
N LEU A 9 2.06 -12.28 21.40
CA LEU A 9 2.24 -11.43 20.22
C LEU A 9 3.23 -10.29 20.50
N ARG A 10 4.08 -10.00 19.51
CA ARG A 10 5.06 -8.90 19.53
C ARG A 10 5.08 -8.19 18.17
N GLY A 11 5.26 -6.88 18.14
CA GLY A 11 5.55 -6.17 16.88
C GLY A 11 6.83 -6.68 16.19
N ALA A 12 6.78 -6.76 14.86
CA ALA A 12 7.88 -7.27 14.02
C ALA A 12 9.07 -6.30 13.91
N THR A 13 8.78 -5.00 13.95
CA THR A 13 9.76 -3.91 13.99
C THR A 13 9.62 -3.12 15.30
N PRO A 14 10.55 -2.22 15.64
CA PRO A 14 10.40 -1.32 16.78
C PRO A 14 9.11 -0.48 16.72
N ALA A 15 8.80 0.09 15.55
CA ALA A 15 7.57 0.86 15.33
C ALA A 15 6.31 0.00 15.50
N ASP A 16 6.31 -1.21 14.95
CA ASP A 16 5.21 -2.16 15.16
C ASP A 16 5.04 -2.55 16.62
N HIS A 17 6.15 -2.67 17.36
CA HIS A 17 6.13 -3.04 18.76
C HIS A 17 5.56 -1.92 19.63
N GLU A 18 5.90 -0.67 19.32
CA GLU A 18 5.31 0.50 19.95
C GLU A 18 3.80 0.58 19.67
N ALA A 19 3.39 0.43 18.41
CA ALA A 19 1.98 0.41 18.01
C ALA A 19 1.20 -0.70 18.72
N TRP A 20 1.77 -1.91 18.80
CA TRP A 20 1.21 -3.03 19.55
C TRP A 20 1.05 -2.71 21.04
N SER A 21 2.06 -2.11 21.65
CA SER A 21 2.04 -1.76 23.08
C SER A 21 0.96 -0.74 23.40
N LYS A 22 0.81 0.29 22.55
CA LYS A 22 -0.27 1.29 22.64
C LYS A 22 -1.65 0.64 22.51
N PHE A 23 -1.83 -0.24 21.53
CA PHE A 23 -3.09 -0.94 21.32
C PHE A 23 -3.42 -1.88 22.49
N ARG A 24 -2.47 -2.67 22.97
CA ARG A 24 -2.64 -3.54 24.13
C ARG A 24 -3.07 -2.76 25.37
N ARG A 25 -2.40 -1.64 25.67
CA ARG A 25 -2.80 -0.77 26.78
C ARG A 25 -4.24 -0.28 26.64
N ARG A 26 -4.66 0.08 25.42
CA ARG A 26 -6.05 0.50 25.15
C ARG A 26 -7.05 -0.62 25.43
N LEU A 27 -6.72 -1.88 25.11
CA LEU A 27 -7.58 -3.03 25.43
C LEU A 27 -7.73 -3.21 26.95
N GLU A 28 -6.66 -3.01 27.70
CA GLU A 28 -6.64 -3.14 29.17
C GLU A 28 -7.42 -2.01 29.88
N THR A 29 -7.42 -0.79 29.31
CA THR A 29 -8.04 0.40 29.94
C THR A 29 -9.41 0.79 29.36
N MET A 30 -9.92 0.05 28.40
CA MET A 30 -11.19 0.32 27.73
C MET A 30 -12.39 0.17 28.69
N LYS A 31 -13.37 1.07 28.60
CA LYS A 31 -14.60 0.98 29.40
C LYS A 31 -15.53 -0.11 28.86
N PRO A 32 -16.28 -0.83 29.72
CA PRO A 32 -17.35 -1.72 29.31
C PRO A 32 -18.36 -1.03 28.37
N GLY A 33 -18.84 -1.75 27.36
CA GLY A 33 -19.78 -1.22 26.35
C GLY A 33 -19.11 -0.51 25.16
N THR A 34 -17.78 -0.45 25.11
CA THR A 34 -17.05 0.10 23.96
C THR A 34 -16.82 -0.99 22.91
N TRP A 35 -17.06 -0.65 21.64
CA TRP A 35 -16.84 -1.56 20.52
C TRP A 35 -15.44 -1.37 19.91
N ILE A 36 -14.81 -2.47 19.53
CA ILE A 36 -13.59 -2.48 18.71
C ILE A 36 -13.89 -3.27 17.45
N ARG A 37 -13.72 -2.63 16.29
CA ARG A 37 -13.65 -3.33 15.01
C ARG A 37 -12.20 -3.69 14.75
N MET A 38 -11.95 -4.95 14.43
CA MET A 38 -10.63 -5.45 14.05
C MET A 38 -10.71 -6.07 12.67
N GLU A 39 -9.73 -5.74 11.85
CA GLU A 39 -9.46 -6.44 10.60
C GLU A 39 -8.10 -7.11 10.78
N TRP A 40 -8.02 -8.37 10.36
CA TRP A 40 -6.77 -9.13 10.39
C TRP A 40 -6.53 -9.65 8.99
N ALA A 41 -5.27 -9.63 8.58
CA ALA A 41 -4.88 -10.19 7.31
C ALA A 41 -3.53 -10.87 7.44
N ARG A 42 -3.30 -11.90 6.62
CA ARG A 42 -1.97 -12.49 6.51
C ARG A 42 -1.08 -11.53 5.72
N PRO A 43 0.02 -11.04 6.31
CA PRO A 43 0.94 -10.18 5.58
C PRO A 43 1.50 -10.93 4.38
N ARG A 44 1.22 -10.43 3.18
CA ARG A 44 1.96 -10.75 1.94
C ARG A 44 3.44 -10.41 2.14
N HIS A 45 4.34 -10.98 1.34
CA HIS A 45 5.79 -10.82 1.45
C HIS A 45 6.17 -9.35 1.71
N GLY A 46 6.49 -9.01 2.96
CA GLY A 46 6.47 -7.62 3.43
C GLY A 46 7.45 -6.71 2.69
N LYS A 47 8.45 -7.28 2.02
CA LYS A 47 9.38 -6.55 1.16
C LYS A 47 8.67 -5.93 -0.07
N HIS A 48 7.75 -6.65 -0.71
CA HIS A 48 7.03 -6.15 -1.89
C HIS A 48 6.03 -5.05 -1.53
N HIS A 49 5.33 -5.21 -0.40
CA HIS A 49 4.44 -4.15 0.09
C HIS A 49 5.21 -2.89 0.47
N ARG A 50 6.36 -3.00 1.14
CA ARG A 50 7.23 -1.84 1.42
C ARG A 50 7.72 -1.17 0.13
N LYS A 51 8.15 -1.98 -0.84
CA LYS A 51 8.56 -1.51 -2.17
C LYS A 51 7.44 -0.79 -2.92
N PHE A 52 6.20 -1.27 -2.82
CA PHE A 52 5.05 -0.62 -3.43
C PHE A 52 4.74 0.73 -2.78
N PHE A 53 4.75 0.81 -1.45
CA PHE A 53 4.56 2.10 -0.77
C PHE A 53 5.69 3.09 -1.06
N ALA A 54 6.93 2.60 -1.19
CA ALA A 54 8.05 3.42 -1.66
C ALA A 54 7.80 4.00 -3.06
N LEU A 55 7.25 3.21 -3.98
CA LEU A 55 6.86 3.68 -5.31
C LEU A 55 5.78 4.78 -5.24
N LEU A 56 4.80 4.64 -4.35
CA LEU A 56 3.80 5.70 -4.13
C LEU A 56 4.43 7.00 -3.62
N GLN A 57 5.37 6.89 -2.68
CA GLN A 57 6.13 8.02 -2.15
C GLN A 57 6.91 8.73 -3.28
N LEU A 58 7.63 7.94 -4.09
CA LEU A 58 8.39 8.44 -5.23
C LEU A 58 7.52 9.21 -6.21
N VAL A 59 6.32 8.68 -6.53
CA VAL A 59 5.35 9.39 -7.38
C VAL A 59 4.89 10.69 -6.75
N ALA A 60 4.53 10.67 -5.46
CA ALA A 60 4.06 11.84 -4.74
C ALA A 60 5.11 12.96 -4.67
N GLU A 61 6.39 12.61 -4.58
CA GLU A 61 7.49 13.57 -4.52
C GLU A 61 7.89 14.15 -5.89
N ASN A 62 7.57 13.45 -6.99
CA ASN A 62 8.06 13.81 -8.33
C ASN A 62 6.94 14.14 -9.33
N SER A 63 5.67 14.06 -8.93
CA SER A 63 4.52 14.41 -9.77
C SER A 63 3.79 15.63 -9.23
N GLU A 64 3.66 16.66 -10.04
CA GLU A 64 2.82 17.83 -9.70
C GLU A 64 1.32 17.48 -9.63
N THR A 65 0.87 16.47 -10.37
CA THR A 65 -0.55 16.07 -10.42
C THR A 65 -0.91 15.07 -9.31
N TYR A 66 -0.03 14.10 -9.07
CA TYR A 66 -0.24 13.02 -8.11
C TYR A 66 0.61 13.20 -6.85
N ASP A 67 0.58 14.41 -6.30
CA ASP A 67 1.41 14.95 -5.21
C ASP A 67 1.14 14.35 -3.81
N THR A 68 0.24 13.37 -3.69
CA THR A 68 0.02 12.62 -2.44
C THR A 68 0.03 11.12 -2.69
N VAL A 69 0.34 10.34 -1.65
CA VAL A 69 0.34 8.87 -1.70
C VAL A 69 -1.02 8.33 -2.15
N GLU A 70 -2.12 8.95 -1.72
CA GLU A 70 -3.48 8.56 -2.09
C GLU A 70 -3.76 8.83 -3.58
N LYS A 71 -3.36 9.99 -4.09
CA LYS A 71 -3.49 10.32 -5.53
C LYS A 71 -2.62 9.40 -6.38
N ALA A 72 -1.37 9.17 -5.97
CA ALA A 72 -0.46 8.24 -6.62
C ALA A 72 -1.05 6.83 -6.67
N LEU A 73 -1.66 6.37 -5.57
CA LEU A 73 -2.30 5.06 -5.51
C LEU A 73 -3.46 4.93 -6.52
N VAL A 74 -4.30 5.96 -6.62
CA VAL A 74 -5.39 5.99 -7.61
C VAL A 74 -4.82 5.97 -9.02
N ALA A 75 -3.83 6.82 -9.32
CA ALA A 75 -3.19 6.90 -10.63
C ALA A 75 -2.61 5.54 -11.06
N ILE A 76 -1.87 4.88 -10.17
CA ILE A 76 -1.30 3.56 -10.43
C ILE A 76 -2.39 2.53 -10.72
N LYS A 77 -3.47 2.50 -9.95
CA LYS A 77 -4.59 1.56 -10.21
C LYS A 77 -5.25 1.81 -11.56
N LEU A 78 -5.35 3.06 -11.99
CA LEU A 78 -5.90 3.41 -13.30
C LEU A 78 -4.99 2.93 -14.44
N VAL A 79 -3.68 3.22 -14.39
CA VAL A 79 -2.74 2.84 -15.46
C VAL A 79 -2.48 1.34 -15.52
N THR A 80 -2.69 0.62 -14.42
CA THR A 80 -2.60 -0.86 -14.37
C THR A 80 -3.92 -1.54 -14.73
N GLY A 81 -5.00 -0.79 -14.93
CA GLY A 81 -6.33 -1.36 -15.18
C GLY A 81 -6.93 -2.09 -13.97
N TYR A 82 -6.41 -1.88 -12.77
CA TYR A 82 -6.91 -2.49 -11.53
C TYR A 82 -8.14 -1.74 -11.00
N CYS A 83 -9.16 -1.70 -11.86
CA CYS A 83 -10.40 -0.94 -11.69
C CYS A 83 -11.59 -1.74 -12.21
N ASP A 84 -12.76 -1.51 -11.63
CA ASP A 84 -14.04 -1.99 -12.15
C ASP A 84 -14.68 -0.91 -13.03
N PRO A 85 -15.20 -1.27 -14.22
CA PRO A 85 -15.98 -0.36 -15.02
C PRO A 85 -17.36 -0.15 -14.36
N VAL A 86 -17.72 1.10 -14.11
CA VAL A 86 -19.04 1.49 -13.62
C VAL A 86 -19.64 2.52 -14.57
N ILE A 87 -20.92 2.39 -14.88
CA ILE A 87 -21.65 3.38 -15.66
C ILE A 87 -22.13 4.48 -14.72
N HIS A 88 -21.76 5.72 -14.99
CA HIS A 88 -22.21 6.87 -14.21
C HIS A 88 -23.74 6.97 -14.31
N PRO A 89 -24.48 6.97 -13.18
CA PRO A 89 -25.93 6.82 -13.20
C PRO A 89 -26.66 7.99 -13.85
N GLU A 90 -26.07 9.18 -13.88
CA GLU A 90 -26.70 10.38 -14.46
C GLU A 90 -26.24 10.68 -15.90
N THR A 91 -24.98 10.38 -16.23
CA THR A 91 -24.38 10.77 -17.53
C THR A 91 -24.26 9.59 -18.50
N GLY A 92 -24.34 8.35 -18.01
CA GLY A 92 -24.12 7.15 -18.82
C GLY A 92 -22.65 6.90 -19.21
N GLU A 93 -21.72 7.74 -18.72
CA GLU A 93 -20.29 7.60 -19.02
C GLU A 93 -19.68 6.38 -18.33
N LEU A 94 -18.71 5.75 -18.98
CA LEU A 94 -17.95 4.65 -18.40
C LEU A 94 -16.84 5.20 -17.51
N LEU A 95 -16.91 4.94 -16.21
CA LEU A 95 -15.94 5.38 -15.21
C LEU A 95 -15.15 4.20 -14.64
N PRO A 96 -13.82 4.26 -14.60
CA PRO A 96 -13.01 3.28 -13.89
C PRO A 96 -13.05 3.56 -12.38
N VAL A 97 -13.54 2.60 -11.59
CA VAL A 97 -13.54 2.66 -10.12
C VAL A 97 -12.40 1.81 -9.56
N PRO A 98 -11.38 2.39 -8.89
CA PRO A 98 -10.24 1.64 -8.40
C PRO A 98 -10.62 0.55 -7.39
N ARG A 99 -10.15 -0.68 -7.61
CA ARG A 99 -10.36 -1.80 -6.68
C ARG A 99 -9.54 -1.66 -5.40
N SER A 100 -9.97 -2.32 -4.33
CA SER A 100 -9.16 -2.44 -3.12
C SER A 100 -7.93 -3.33 -3.37
N ILE A 101 -6.79 -2.94 -2.81
CA ILE A 101 -5.56 -3.75 -2.77
C ILE A 101 -5.26 -4.22 -1.34
N SER A 102 -6.26 -4.20 -0.45
CA SER A 102 -6.11 -4.65 0.93
C SER A 102 -5.61 -6.09 0.98
N TYR A 103 -4.98 -6.47 2.09
CA TYR A 103 -4.36 -7.79 2.25
C TYR A 103 -5.36 -8.96 2.09
N ASP A 104 -6.64 -8.72 2.34
CA ASP A 104 -7.70 -9.74 2.21
C ASP A 104 -8.27 -9.84 0.78
N SER A 105 -7.99 -8.86 -0.10
CA SER A 105 -8.64 -8.74 -1.40
C SER A 105 -7.81 -9.25 -2.58
N MET A 106 -6.62 -9.79 -2.35
CA MET A 106 -5.66 -10.17 -3.40
C MET A 106 -4.70 -11.26 -2.87
N GLU A 107 -4.20 -12.16 -3.71
CA GLU A 107 -3.19 -13.13 -3.29
C GLU A 107 -1.76 -12.62 -3.57
N GLN A 108 -0.74 -13.32 -3.06
CA GLN A 108 0.66 -12.91 -3.25
C GLN A 108 1.03 -12.82 -4.73
N ASP A 109 0.73 -13.85 -5.51
CA ASP A 109 1.08 -13.93 -6.93
C ASP A 109 0.37 -12.85 -7.76
N GLU A 110 -0.85 -12.50 -7.37
CA GLU A 110 -1.61 -11.43 -8.00
C GLU A 110 -1.02 -10.06 -7.65
N PHE A 111 -0.59 -9.86 -6.40
CA PHE A 111 0.09 -8.65 -5.98
C PHE A 111 1.43 -8.46 -6.69
N ASP A 112 2.19 -9.53 -6.91
CA ASP A 112 3.49 -9.43 -7.59
C ASP A 112 3.31 -9.02 -9.06
N LYS A 113 2.30 -9.57 -9.75
CA LYS A 113 1.92 -9.13 -11.10
C LYS A 113 1.47 -7.67 -11.12
N PHE A 114 0.62 -7.28 -10.18
CA PHE A 114 0.17 -5.90 -10.03
C PHE A 114 1.35 -4.95 -9.76
N TYR A 115 2.28 -5.34 -8.89
CA TYR A 115 3.46 -4.54 -8.56
C TYR A 115 4.39 -4.34 -9.76
N SER A 116 4.64 -5.39 -10.55
CA SER A 116 5.39 -5.25 -11.81
C SER A 116 4.70 -4.31 -12.79
N ALA A 117 3.39 -4.46 -12.99
CA ALA A 117 2.61 -3.57 -13.85
C ALA A 117 2.58 -2.12 -13.33
N ALA A 118 2.61 -1.93 -12.01
CA ALA A 118 2.65 -0.60 -11.38
C ALA A 118 3.94 0.13 -11.72
N ILE A 119 5.10 -0.53 -11.66
CA ILE A 119 6.38 0.07 -12.06
C ILE A 119 6.32 0.48 -13.53
N ASP A 120 5.87 -0.41 -14.40
CA ASP A 120 5.78 -0.15 -15.84
C ASP A 120 4.84 1.03 -16.14
N GLY A 121 3.69 1.06 -15.48
CA GLY A 121 2.70 2.13 -15.59
C GLY A 121 3.23 3.48 -15.11
N VAL A 122 3.98 3.49 -14.00
CA VAL A 122 4.61 4.72 -13.49
C VAL A 122 5.62 5.25 -14.50
N LEU A 123 6.56 4.42 -14.96
CA LEU A 123 7.61 4.83 -15.89
C LEU A 123 7.06 5.23 -17.26
N ARG A 124 5.91 4.70 -17.67
CA ARG A 124 5.34 4.99 -18.99
C ARG A 124 4.39 6.19 -18.99
N HIS A 125 3.62 6.37 -17.92
CA HIS A 125 2.47 7.28 -17.91
C HIS A 125 2.48 8.34 -16.82
N ILE A 126 3.23 8.16 -15.74
CA ILE A 126 3.18 9.06 -14.57
C ILE A 126 4.48 9.87 -14.45
N LEU A 127 5.62 9.18 -14.46
CA LEU A 127 6.97 9.77 -14.42
C LEU A 127 7.77 9.34 -15.66
N PRO A 128 7.39 9.76 -16.88
CA PRO A 128 8.03 9.33 -18.12
C PRO A 128 9.48 9.80 -18.28
N HIS A 129 9.91 10.75 -17.45
CA HIS A 129 11.27 11.26 -17.42
C HIS A 129 12.21 10.42 -16.52
N LEU A 130 11.66 9.48 -15.75
CA LEU A 130 12.44 8.58 -14.90
C LEU A 130 12.76 7.30 -15.68
N ASP A 131 14.04 6.94 -15.77
CA ASP A 131 14.44 5.65 -16.32
C ASP A 131 14.31 4.52 -15.28
N ARG A 132 14.26 3.27 -15.76
CA ARG A 132 14.06 2.09 -14.90
C ARG A 132 15.19 1.91 -13.91
N ASP A 133 16.44 2.08 -14.33
CA ASP A 133 17.61 1.86 -13.48
C ASP A 133 17.66 2.87 -12.33
N THR A 134 17.21 4.09 -12.56
CA THR A 134 17.09 5.14 -11.54
C THR A 134 15.91 4.85 -10.61
N ALA A 135 14.77 4.43 -11.14
CA ALA A 135 13.63 4.02 -10.33
C ALA A 135 13.97 2.85 -9.40
N ASP A 136 14.65 1.82 -9.92
CA ASP A 136 15.05 0.65 -9.13
C ASP A 136 16.03 1.05 -8.01
N ARG A 137 17.01 1.91 -8.30
CA ARG A 137 17.93 2.46 -7.29
C ARG A 137 17.19 3.26 -6.20
N LEU A 138 16.27 4.14 -6.58
CA LEU A 138 15.50 4.94 -5.63
C LEU A 138 14.60 4.05 -4.76
N LEU A 139 13.95 3.04 -5.34
CA LEU A 139 13.14 2.08 -4.60
C LEU A 139 13.98 1.27 -3.62
N GLU A 140 15.20 0.87 -4.00
CA GLU A 140 16.12 0.20 -3.08
C GLU A 140 16.52 1.09 -1.92
N MET A 141 16.90 2.35 -2.18
CA MET A 141 17.23 3.34 -1.15
C MET A 141 16.07 3.55 -0.16
N ILE A 142 14.84 3.69 -0.65
CA ILE A 142 13.67 3.88 0.22
C ILE A 142 13.42 2.65 1.09
N VAL A 143 13.62 1.44 0.55
CA VAL A 143 13.35 0.18 1.26
C VAL A 143 14.42 -0.17 2.28
N THR A 144 15.69 0.18 2.02
CA THR A 144 16.80 -0.02 2.98
C THR A 144 16.82 1.04 4.08
N GLY A 145 15.99 2.08 3.94
CA GLY A 145 16.05 3.28 4.75
C GLY A 145 17.12 4.21 4.20
N TRP A 146 16.75 5.47 4.00
CA TRP A 146 17.72 6.55 3.81
C TRP A 146 18.73 6.49 4.97
N ALA A 147 19.98 6.20 4.64
CA ALA A 147 21.10 6.35 5.58
C ALA A 147 21.37 7.84 5.82
#